data_AF-A0A6G3PW23-F1
#
_entry.id   AF-A0A6G3PW23-F1
#
_cell.length_a   1.000
_cell.length_b   1.000
_cell.length_c   1.000
_cell.angle_alpha   90.00
_cell.angle_beta   90.00
_cell.angle_gamma   90.00
#
_symmetry.space_group_name_H-M   'P 1'
#
loop_
_entity.id
_entity.type
_entity.pdbx_description
1 polymer ?
#
loop_
_entity_poly.entity_id
_entity_poly.type
_entity_poly.pdbx_seq_one_letter_code
_entity_poly.pdbx_strand_id
1 'polypeptide(L)'
;ELSRIGARLAELADGGGTGGDEAERARNSVADVAGEAETVRLRDEWNAAYWRSTGWWEHQVITAPEVRLYDCFNESDAMVSDISSVVSDFIASGKPYAVTDSAGLGAEEFKRQNTAVRAAVILSNEAGELAELLAAVTDPAADTLAEARRELKDYLLGPDEPTSMEQFNAAAQALAAKAEARNVGVAQRLGADQDLAVPDREAASSGAGTGESEALAEADAAADPDAVGVPGAETAETKGTSAAH
;
A
#
# COMPACT_ATOMS: atom_id res chain seq x y z
N GLU A 1 18.15 -6.35 27.78
CA GLU A 1 18.26 -6.73 26.37
C GLU A 1 17.55 -5.72 25.46
N LEU A 2 16.25 -5.49 25.66
CA LEU A 2 15.44 -4.51 24.93
C LEU A 2 16.11 -3.14 24.74
N SER A 3 16.61 -2.52 25.81
CA SER A 3 17.26 -1.20 25.72
C SER A 3 18.52 -1.19 24.84
N ARG A 4 19.29 -2.29 24.84
CA ARG A 4 20.50 -2.44 24.01
C ARG A 4 20.12 -2.52 22.53
N ILE A 5 19.11 -3.31 22.20
CA ILE A 5 18.64 -3.49 20.82
C ILE A 5 17.98 -2.20 20.32
N GLY A 6 17.14 -1.56 21.15
CA GLY A 6 16.51 -0.28 20.83
C GLY A 6 17.52 0.83 20.56
N ALA A 7 18.61 0.91 21.35
CA ALA A 7 19.69 1.86 21.09
C ALA A 7 20.35 1.63 19.71
N ARG A 8 20.61 0.37 19.34
CA ARG A 8 21.17 0.04 18.01
C ARG A 8 20.21 0.36 16.88
N LEU A 9 18.91 0.11 17.05
CA LEU A 9 17.89 0.50 16.07
C LEU A 9 17.81 2.02 15.89
N ALA A 10 17.95 2.79 16.97
CA ALA A 10 17.99 4.25 16.91
C ALA A 10 19.23 4.77 16.16
N GLU A 11 20.41 4.18 16.39
CA GLU A 11 21.63 4.49 15.65
C GLU A 11 21.49 4.23 14.14
N LEU A 12 20.86 3.12 13.77
CA LEU A 12 20.60 2.78 12.36
C LEU A 12 19.60 3.74 11.71
N ALA A 13 18.60 4.20 12.46
CA ALA A 13 17.59 5.14 11.97
C ALA A 13 18.10 6.57 11.78
N ASP A 14 19.08 7.01 12.57
CA ASP A 14 19.57 8.41 12.57
C ASP A 14 20.40 8.76 11.32
N GLY A 15 20.78 7.77 10.50
CA GLY A 15 21.08 7.94 9.07
C GLY A 15 22.17 8.96 8.68
N GLY A 16 22.95 9.49 9.63
CA GLY A 16 24.16 10.30 9.44
C GLY A 16 24.05 11.62 8.65
N GLY A 17 22.88 11.99 8.13
CA GLY A 17 22.71 13.13 7.23
C GLY A 17 22.17 14.37 7.93
N THR A 18 23.02 15.33 8.28
CA THR A 18 22.59 16.63 8.79
C THR A 18 22.32 17.60 7.62
N GLY A 19 21.13 17.52 7.01
CA GLY A 19 20.68 18.51 6.03
C GLY A 19 19.73 17.96 4.96
N GLY A 20 18.77 18.81 4.56
CA GLY A 20 17.75 18.52 3.55
C GLY A 20 16.41 18.09 4.14
N ASP A 21 15.33 18.30 3.39
CA ASP A 21 13.99 17.82 3.78
C ASP A 21 13.83 16.31 3.51
N GLU A 22 12.66 15.76 3.84
CA GLU A 22 12.37 14.34 3.65
C GLU A 22 12.47 13.90 2.18
N ALA A 23 12.08 14.77 1.24
CA ALA A 23 12.10 14.46 -0.19
C ALA A 23 13.54 14.44 -0.73
N GLU A 24 14.40 15.35 -0.27
CA GLU A 24 15.82 15.34 -0.61
C GLU A 24 16.52 14.09 -0.06
N ARG A 25 16.23 13.71 1.20
CA ARG A 25 16.78 12.48 1.79
C ARG A 25 16.31 11.22 1.05
N ALA A 26 15.03 11.13 0.71
CA ALA A 26 14.49 9.98 -0.03
C ALA A 26 15.05 9.89 -1.47
N ARG A 27 15.33 11.02 -2.12
CA ARG A 27 15.92 11.05 -3.46
C ARG A 27 17.39 10.66 -3.47
N ASN A 28 18.14 11.14 -2.48
CA ASN A 28 19.59 10.97 -2.39
C ASN A 28 19.99 9.73 -1.60
N SER A 29 19.03 9.03 -0.98
CA SER A 29 19.30 7.81 -0.23
C SER A 29 19.85 6.74 -1.17
N VAL A 30 20.89 6.07 -0.70
CA VAL A 30 21.44 4.88 -1.35
C VAL A 30 20.98 3.68 -0.55
N ALA A 31 20.51 2.64 -1.22
CA ALA A 31 20.07 1.43 -0.56
C ALA A 31 21.23 0.77 0.21
N ASP A 32 21.17 0.83 1.54
CA ASP A 32 22.06 0.07 2.43
C ASP A 32 21.42 -1.28 2.76
N VAL A 33 21.63 -2.24 1.87
CA VAL A 33 21.06 -3.59 2.01
C VAL A 33 21.52 -4.27 3.31
N ALA A 34 22.75 -4.01 3.76
CA ALA A 34 23.27 -4.61 4.98
C ALA A 34 22.65 -3.98 6.23
N GLY A 35 22.52 -2.65 6.26
CA GLY A 35 21.84 -1.92 7.34
C GLY A 35 20.36 -2.26 7.45
N GLU A 36 19.67 -2.44 6.32
CA GLU A 36 18.27 -2.89 6.31
C GLU A 36 18.11 -4.32 6.83
N ALA A 37 18.97 -5.24 6.39
CA ALA A 37 18.98 -6.61 6.91
C ALA A 37 19.29 -6.65 8.42
N GLU A 38 20.21 -5.81 8.90
CA GLU A 38 20.48 -5.67 10.33
C GLU A 38 19.26 -5.12 11.09
N THR A 39 18.59 -4.11 10.54
CA THR A 39 17.40 -3.49 11.12
C THR A 39 16.25 -4.49 11.25
N VAL A 40 15.98 -5.28 10.22
CA VAL A 40 14.96 -6.34 10.25
C VAL A 40 15.27 -7.35 11.35
N ARG A 41 16.51 -7.88 11.38
CA ARG A 41 16.93 -8.84 12.40
C ARG A 41 16.80 -8.27 13.82
N LEU A 42 17.22 -7.03 14.04
CA LEU A 42 17.14 -6.39 15.35
C LEU A 42 15.71 -6.12 15.79
N ARG A 43 14.81 -5.76 14.85
CA ARG A 43 13.37 -5.63 15.15
C ARG A 43 12.78 -6.96 15.61
N ASP A 44 13.09 -8.05 14.91
CA ASP A 44 12.61 -9.38 15.29
C ASP A 44 13.18 -9.84 16.65
N GLU A 45 14.47 -9.58 16.90
CA GLU A 45 15.10 -9.85 18.21
C GLU A 45 14.48 -9.02 19.34
N TRP A 46 14.20 -7.73 19.08
CA TRP A 46 13.54 -6.86 20.03
C TRP A 46 12.13 -7.36 20.35
N ASN A 47 11.34 -7.68 19.32
CA ASN A 47 9.98 -8.20 19.46
C ASN A 47 9.96 -9.50 20.27
N ALA A 48 10.84 -10.45 19.93
CA ALA A 48 10.94 -11.70 20.67
C ALA A 48 11.36 -11.48 22.14
N ALA A 49 12.26 -10.52 22.40
CA ALA A 49 12.63 -10.16 23.77
C ALA A 49 11.49 -9.48 24.53
N TYR A 50 10.63 -8.73 23.83
CA TYR A 50 9.49 -8.04 24.41
C TYR A 50 8.46 -9.05 24.92
N TRP A 51 8.02 -9.98 24.08
CA TRP A 51 7.03 -10.99 24.45
C TRP A 51 7.52 -12.01 25.48
N ARG A 52 8.84 -12.24 25.60
CA ARG A 52 9.41 -13.02 26.71
C ARG A 52 9.49 -12.26 28.03
N SER A 53 9.43 -10.93 27.98
CA SER A 53 9.57 -10.09 29.18
C SER A 53 8.26 -9.96 29.97
N THR A 54 7.14 -10.31 29.35
CA THR A 54 5.80 -10.24 29.92
C THR A 54 5.29 -11.64 30.27
N GLY A 55 4.52 -11.74 31.35
CA GLY A 55 3.83 -12.98 31.71
C GLY A 55 2.62 -13.23 30.81
N TRP A 56 2.32 -14.50 30.50
CA TRP A 56 1.16 -14.86 29.66
C TRP A 56 -0.20 -14.47 30.27
N TRP A 57 -0.26 -14.25 31.58
CA TRP A 57 -1.46 -13.82 32.32
C TRP A 57 -1.57 -12.30 32.45
N GLU A 58 -0.54 -11.55 32.08
CA GLU A 58 -0.49 -10.11 32.33
C GLU A 58 -1.32 -9.36 31.30
N HIS A 59 -2.21 -8.49 31.79
CA HIS A 59 -2.90 -7.56 30.92
C HIS A 59 -1.93 -6.51 30.39
N GLN A 60 -1.71 -6.53 29.07
CA GLN A 60 -0.81 -5.60 28.38
C GLN A 60 -1.60 -4.46 27.75
N VAL A 61 -1.10 -3.23 27.90
CA VAL A 61 -1.60 -2.04 27.20
C VAL A 61 -0.49 -1.52 26.31
N ILE A 62 -0.65 -1.69 25.00
CA ILE A 62 0.35 -1.30 24.00
C ILE A 62 0.00 0.07 23.44
N THR A 63 0.82 1.08 23.76
CA THR A 63 0.66 2.46 23.24
C THR A 63 1.90 2.96 22.53
N ALA A 64 3.03 2.28 22.72
CA ALA A 64 4.32 2.68 22.20
C ALA A 64 4.54 2.06 20.80
N PRO A 65 5.15 2.79 19.85
CA PRO A 65 5.28 2.35 18.45
C PRO A 65 6.28 1.21 18.25
N GLU A 66 7.08 0.88 19.26
CA GLU A 66 8.11 -0.16 19.18
C GLU A 66 7.50 -1.57 19.02
N VAL A 67 6.31 -1.80 19.58
CA VAL A 67 5.55 -3.03 19.35
C VAL A 67 4.62 -2.79 18.17
N ARG A 68 4.87 -3.48 17.05
CA ARG A 68 4.10 -3.27 15.82
C ARG A 68 2.75 -3.98 15.90
N LEU A 69 1.74 -3.41 15.25
CA LEU A 69 0.38 -3.96 15.21
C LEU A 69 0.36 -5.43 14.73
N TYR A 70 1.07 -5.74 13.65
CA TYR A 70 1.14 -7.10 13.11
C TYR A 70 1.86 -8.08 14.05
N ASP A 71 2.78 -7.61 14.89
CA ASP A 71 3.39 -8.48 15.92
C ASP A 71 2.35 -8.85 16.98
N CYS A 72 1.50 -7.89 17.40
CA CYS A 72 0.37 -8.18 18.29
C CYS A 72 -0.61 -9.20 17.68
N PHE A 73 -0.87 -9.12 16.37
CA PHE A 73 -1.73 -10.08 15.69
C PHE A 73 -1.11 -11.47 15.63
N ASN A 74 0.21 -11.56 15.47
CA ASN A 74 0.91 -12.83 15.43
C ASN A 74 0.86 -13.53 16.80
N GLU A 75 0.99 -12.77 17.88
CA GLU A 75 0.94 -13.28 19.27
C GLU A 75 -0.48 -13.52 19.80
N SER A 76 -1.52 -12.98 19.17
CA SER A 76 -2.91 -13.19 19.61
C SER A 76 -3.54 -14.45 19.01
N ASP A 77 -4.39 -15.15 19.76
CA ASP A 77 -5.18 -16.27 19.23
C ASP A 77 -6.52 -15.83 18.61
N ALA A 78 -7.03 -14.68 19.06
CA ALA A 78 -8.23 -14.05 18.53
C ALA A 78 -8.20 -12.53 18.77
N MET A 79 -9.12 -11.83 18.11
CA MET A 79 -9.30 -10.38 18.27
C MET A 79 -10.75 -10.02 18.59
N VAL A 80 -10.94 -9.03 19.46
CA VAL A 80 -12.21 -8.33 19.64
C VAL A 80 -12.00 -6.87 19.23
N SER A 81 -12.83 -6.37 18.33
CA SER A 81 -12.76 -4.98 17.84
C SER A 81 -14.16 -4.43 17.60
N ASP A 82 -14.26 -3.12 17.42
CA ASP A 82 -15.44 -2.48 16.84
C ASP A 82 -15.37 -2.51 15.30
N ILE A 83 -16.21 -1.72 14.62
CA ILE A 83 -16.08 -1.53 13.17
C ILE A 83 -14.87 -0.62 12.91
N SER A 84 -13.70 -1.23 12.84
CA SER A 84 -12.43 -0.56 12.54
C SER A 84 -11.81 -1.11 11.25
N SER A 85 -11.07 -0.27 10.52
CA SER A 85 -10.28 -0.71 9.36
C SER A 85 -9.25 -1.78 9.74
N VAL A 86 -8.84 -1.81 11.01
CA VAL A 86 -7.93 -2.81 11.59
C VAL A 86 -8.48 -4.23 11.50
N VAL A 87 -9.81 -4.39 11.44
CA VAL A 87 -10.44 -5.70 11.21
C VAL A 87 -10.03 -6.30 9.88
N SER A 88 -9.93 -5.47 8.83
CA SER A 88 -9.51 -5.92 7.51
C SER A 88 -8.08 -6.46 7.51
N ASP A 89 -7.18 -5.83 8.26
CA ASP A 89 -5.80 -6.29 8.39
C ASP A 89 -5.72 -7.62 9.18
N PHE A 90 -6.56 -7.78 10.20
CA PHE A 90 -6.60 -9.02 10.99
C PHE A 90 -7.13 -10.22 10.20
N ILE A 91 -8.00 -10.00 9.20
CA ILE A 91 -8.52 -11.06 8.32
C ILE A 91 -7.37 -11.81 7.62
N ALA A 92 -6.24 -11.15 7.34
CA ALA A 92 -5.06 -11.79 6.75
C ALA A 92 -4.53 -12.97 7.60
N SER A 93 -4.70 -12.90 8.93
CA SER A 93 -4.28 -13.97 9.86
C SER A 93 -5.14 -15.23 9.75
N GLY A 94 -6.39 -15.12 9.27
CA GLY A 94 -7.38 -16.20 9.29
C GLY A 94 -7.88 -16.60 10.70
N LYS A 95 -7.38 -15.96 11.75
CA LYS A 95 -7.71 -16.27 13.15
C LYS A 95 -9.15 -15.82 13.51
N PRO A 96 -9.80 -16.47 14.50
CA PRO A 96 -11.11 -16.05 14.98
C PRO A 96 -11.13 -14.58 15.43
N TYR A 97 -12.20 -13.86 15.10
CA TYR A 97 -12.40 -12.50 15.56
C TYR A 97 -13.87 -12.20 15.82
N ALA A 98 -14.11 -11.21 16.69
CA ALA A 98 -15.42 -10.73 17.02
C ALA A 98 -15.53 -9.21 16.83
N VAL A 99 -16.71 -8.77 16.41
CA VAL A 99 -17.04 -7.36 16.19
C VAL A 99 -18.20 -6.95 17.07
N THR A 100 -18.06 -5.82 17.77
CA THR A 100 -19.11 -5.28 18.63
C THR A 100 -20.19 -4.54 17.84
N ASP A 101 -21.45 -4.95 17.99
CA ASP A 101 -22.61 -4.22 17.48
C ASP A 101 -23.11 -3.22 18.53
N SER A 102 -22.36 -2.13 18.71
CA SER A 102 -22.71 -1.09 19.68
C SER A 102 -24.01 -0.36 19.35
N ALA A 103 -24.47 -0.41 18.09
CA ALA A 103 -25.72 0.19 17.64
C ALA A 103 -26.95 -0.69 17.91
N GLY A 104 -26.75 -1.97 18.27
CA GLY A 104 -27.83 -2.92 18.55
C GLY A 104 -28.70 -3.21 17.33
N LEU A 105 -28.11 -3.21 16.13
CA LEU A 105 -28.80 -3.55 14.88
C LEU A 105 -29.24 -5.03 14.84
N GLY A 106 -28.51 -5.89 15.55
CA GLY A 106 -28.67 -7.33 15.54
C GLY A 106 -27.77 -7.99 14.49
N ALA A 107 -27.30 -9.21 14.80
CA ALA A 107 -26.27 -9.90 14.02
C ALA A 107 -26.56 -10.03 12.51
N GLU A 108 -27.80 -10.36 12.14
CA GLU A 108 -28.19 -10.52 10.73
C GLU A 108 -28.16 -9.20 9.96
N GLU A 109 -28.71 -8.13 10.55
CA GLU A 109 -28.70 -6.80 9.97
C GLU A 109 -27.27 -6.28 9.84
N PHE A 110 -26.47 -6.47 10.89
CA PHE A 110 -25.09 -6.04 10.97
C PHE A 110 -24.21 -6.69 9.89
N LYS A 111 -24.38 -8.01 9.68
CA LYS A 111 -23.72 -8.77 8.60
C LYS A 111 -24.14 -8.33 7.21
N ARG A 112 -25.40 -7.90 7.03
CA ARG A 112 -25.89 -7.41 5.74
C ARG A 112 -25.28 -6.06 5.37
N GLN A 113 -25.04 -5.20 6.36
CA GLN A 113 -24.47 -3.87 6.14
C GLN A 113 -22.94 -3.87 5.99
N ASN A 114 -22.24 -4.87 6.54
CA ASN A 114 -20.77 -4.86 6.59
C ASN A 114 -20.18 -6.16 6.03
N THR A 115 -19.47 -6.09 4.90
CA THR A 115 -18.83 -7.26 4.28
C THR A 115 -17.79 -7.92 5.18
N ALA A 116 -17.01 -7.11 5.92
CA ALA A 116 -15.93 -7.58 6.78
C ALA A 116 -16.39 -8.34 8.03
N VAL A 117 -17.67 -8.24 8.41
CA VAL A 117 -18.20 -8.88 9.63
C VAL A 117 -18.96 -10.19 9.34
N ARG A 118 -19.06 -10.55 8.05
CA ARG A 118 -19.74 -11.79 7.60
C ARG A 118 -19.14 -13.05 8.23
N ALA A 119 -17.84 -13.03 8.52
CA ALA A 119 -17.10 -14.14 9.10
C ALA A 119 -16.69 -13.91 10.57
N ALA A 120 -17.29 -12.89 11.22
CA ALA A 120 -17.05 -12.55 12.62
C ALA A 120 -18.14 -13.07 13.54
N VAL A 121 -17.79 -13.33 14.80
CA VAL A 121 -18.77 -13.39 15.89
C VAL A 121 -19.27 -11.97 16.17
N ILE A 122 -20.59 -11.76 16.20
CA ILE A 122 -21.15 -10.44 16.49
C ILE A 122 -21.46 -10.36 17.98
N LEU A 123 -20.79 -9.46 18.69
CA LEU A 123 -21.01 -9.26 20.12
C LEU A 123 -22.14 -8.25 20.31
N SER A 124 -23.18 -8.67 21.04
CA SER A 124 -24.17 -7.77 21.62
C SER A 124 -23.53 -6.86 22.68
N ASN A 125 -24.25 -5.84 23.13
CA ASN A 125 -23.80 -4.97 24.23
C ASN A 125 -23.58 -5.75 25.54
N GLU A 126 -24.26 -6.88 25.69
CA GLU A 126 -24.17 -7.82 26.81
C GLU A 126 -23.04 -8.84 26.62
N ALA A 127 -22.45 -8.93 25.42
CA ALA A 127 -21.36 -9.82 25.05
C ALA A 127 -21.60 -11.31 25.37
N GLY A 128 -22.86 -11.76 25.31
CA GLY A 128 -23.23 -13.16 25.56
C GLY A 128 -22.57 -14.15 24.59
N GLU A 129 -22.19 -13.66 23.41
CA GLU A 129 -21.58 -14.43 22.33
C GLU A 129 -20.07 -14.62 22.50
N LEU A 130 -19.44 -14.03 23.53
CA LEU A 130 -17.99 -14.17 23.76
C LEU A 130 -17.57 -15.64 23.96
N ALA A 131 -18.45 -16.47 24.52
CA ALA A 131 -18.21 -17.89 24.68
C ALA A 131 -18.03 -18.63 23.33
N GLU A 132 -18.68 -18.16 22.26
CA GLU A 132 -18.53 -18.72 20.91
C GLU A 132 -17.14 -18.44 20.36
N LEU A 133 -16.63 -17.21 20.53
CA LEU A 133 -15.28 -16.84 20.13
C LEU A 133 -14.23 -17.69 20.87
N LEU A 134 -14.38 -17.83 22.19
CA LEU A 134 -13.46 -18.62 23.01
C LEU A 134 -13.51 -20.12 22.65
N ALA A 135 -14.68 -20.64 22.29
CA ALA A 135 -14.80 -22.02 21.82
C ALA A 135 -14.02 -22.22 20.51
N ALA A 136 -14.14 -21.30 19.54
CA ALA A 136 -13.39 -21.35 18.29
C ALA A 136 -11.86 -21.29 18.49
N VAL A 137 -11.40 -20.52 19.48
CA VAL A 137 -9.97 -20.45 19.84
C VAL A 137 -9.47 -21.75 20.46
N THR A 138 -10.26 -22.35 21.35
CA THR A 138 -9.83 -23.51 22.14
C THR A 138 -9.98 -24.84 21.41
N ASP A 139 -10.93 -24.94 20.47
CA ASP A 139 -11.18 -26.12 19.66
C ASP A 139 -11.44 -25.72 18.19
N PRO A 140 -10.51 -26.01 17.27
CA PRO A 140 -10.70 -25.76 15.85
C PRO A 140 -11.93 -26.43 15.25
N ALA A 141 -12.44 -27.52 15.84
CA ALA A 141 -13.66 -28.18 15.37
C ALA A 141 -14.94 -27.42 15.78
N ALA A 142 -14.88 -26.58 16.81
CA ALA A 142 -15.97 -25.71 17.24
C ALA A 142 -16.04 -24.41 16.43
N ASP A 143 -15.03 -24.13 15.60
CA ASP A 143 -14.94 -22.93 14.78
C ASP A 143 -15.78 -23.03 13.50
N THR A 144 -17.08 -22.77 13.65
CA THR A 144 -18.03 -22.79 12.53
C THR A 144 -17.79 -21.71 11.47
N LEU A 145 -16.99 -20.68 11.79
CA LEU A 145 -16.72 -19.54 10.92
C LEU A 145 -15.39 -19.66 10.16
N ALA A 146 -14.61 -20.72 10.39
CA ALA A 146 -13.30 -20.90 9.76
C ALA A 146 -13.36 -20.86 8.22
N GLU A 147 -14.36 -21.52 7.61
CA GLU A 147 -14.51 -21.51 6.16
C GLU A 147 -14.93 -20.13 5.64
N ALA A 148 -15.89 -19.49 6.31
CA ALA A 148 -16.30 -18.13 5.96
C ALA A 148 -15.12 -17.14 6.04
N ARG A 149 -14.20 -17.32 7.00
CA ARG A 149 -12.98 -16.48 7.10
C ARG A 149 -12.01 -16.77 5.96
N ARG A 150 -11.83 -18.03 5.55
CA ARG A 150 -11.04 -18.38 4.36
C ARG A 150 -11.61 -17.76 3.09
N GLU A 151 -12.91 -17.91 2.85
CA GLU A 151 -13.59 -17.32 1.69
C GLU A 151 -13.49 -15.79 1.68
N LEU A 152 -13.68 -15.16 2.85
CA LEU A 152 -13.57 -13.71 2.98
C LEU A 152 -12.14 -13.21 2.75
N LYS A 153 -11.15 -13.93 3.27
CA LYS A 153 -9.73 -13.63 3.05
C LYS A 153 -9.37 -13.70 1.57
N ASP A 154 -9.73 -14.78 0.88
CA ASP A 154 -9.51 -14.94 -0.55
C ASP A 154 -10.22 -13.84 -1.36
N TYR A 155 -11.46 -13.50 -0.99
CA TYR A 155 -12.23 -12.46 -1.67
C TYR A 155 -11.60 -11.06 -1.53
N LEU A 156 -11.06 -10.73 -0.35
CA LEU A 156 -10.52 -9.39 -0.07
C LEU A 156 -9.04 -9.25 -0.46
N LEU A 157 -8.23 -10.26 -0.18
CA LEU A 157 -6.77 -10.20 -0.27
C LEU A 157 -6.21 -10.99 -1.46
N GLY A 158 -7.04 -11.83 -2.08
CA GLY A 158 -6.60 -12.78 -3.09
C GLY A 158 -5.98 -14.05 -2.46
N PRO A 159 -5.38 -14.92 -3.29
CA PRO A 159 -4.81 -16.17 -2.83
C PRO A 159 -3.57 -15.94 -1.96
N ASP A 160 -3.33 -16.89 -1.05
CA ASP A 160 -2.13 -16.89 -0.20
C ASP A 160 -0.83 -17.07 -0.99
N GLU A 161 -0.89 -17.83 -2.08
CA GLU A 161 0.26 -18.16 -2.90
C GLU A 161 -0.01 -17.93 -4.40
N PRO A 162 0.86 -17.22 -5.13
CA PRO A 162 2.04 -16.49 -4.63
C PRO A 162 1.62 -15.32 -3.73
N THR A 163 2.45 -14.99 -2.74
CA THR A 163 2.15 -13.94 -1.77
C THR A 163 1.92 -12.59 -2.46
N SER A 164 1.14 -11.69 -1.85
CA SER A 164 0.92 -10.34 -2.38
C SER A 164 2.23 -9.58 -2.65
N MET A 165 3.26 -9.83 -1.83
CA MET A 165 4.60 -9.25 -2.00
C MET A 165 5.31 -9.80 -3.24
N GLU A 166 5.26 -11.11 -3.49
CA GLU A 166 5.82 -11.70 -4.71
C GLU A 166 5.10 -11.20 -5.96
N GLN A 167 3.76 -11.12 -5.93
CA GLN A 167 2.98 -10.58 -7.03
C GLN A 167 3.34 -9.12 -7.32
N PHE A 168 3.42 -8.30 -6.28
CA PHE A 168 3.81 -6.90 -6.39
C PHE A 168 5.24 -6.76 -6.95
N ASN A 169 6.19 -7.53 -6.42
CA ASN A 169 7.59 -7.52 -6.88
C ASN A 169 7.70 -7.93 -8.36
N ALA A 170 6.99 -8.97 -8.77
CA ALA A 170 6.95 -9.39 -10.17
C ALA A 170 6.36 -8.30 -11.08
N ALA A 171 5.28 -7.64 -10.65
CA ALA A 171 4.67 -6.54 -11.39
C ALA A 171 5.62 -5.32 -11.51
N ALA A 172 6.30 -4.95 -10.42
CA ALA A 172 7.28 -3.87 -10.40
C ALA A 172 8.48 -4.17 -11.32
N GLN A 173 9.00 -5.39 -11.29
CA GLN A 173 10.08 -5.84 -12.18
C GLN A 173 9.64 -5.80 -13.65
N ALA A 174 8.42 -6.25 -13.96
CA ALA A 174 7.87 -6.20 -15.32
C ALA A 174 7.70 -4.75 -15.82
N LEU A 175 7.27 -3.84 -14.95
CA LEU A 175 7.17 -2.42 -15.27
C LEU A 175 8.54 -1.80 -15.54
N ALA A 176 9.53 -2.10 -14.71
CA ALA A 176 10.91 -1.62 -14.88
C ALA A 176 11.50 -2.07 -16.22
N ALA A 177 11.34 -3.36 -16.58
CA ALA A 177 11.81 -3.90 -17.86
C ALA A 177 11.16 -3.19 -19.07
N LYS A 178 9.86 -2.87 -19.00
CA LYS A 178 9.16 -2.09 -20.04
C LYS A 178 9.71 -0.66 -20.15
N ALA A 179 9.94 -0.01 -19.01
CA ALA A 179 10.46 1.35 -18.97
C ALA A 179 11.88 1.40 -19.57
N GLU A 180 12.73 0.43 -19.25
CA GLU A 180 14.09 0.34 -19.80
C GLU A 180 14.09 0.11 -21.31
N ALA A 181 13.27 -0.83 -21.81
CA ALA A 181 13.11 -1.04 -23.25
C ALA A 181 12.64 0.22 -23.99
N ARG A 182 11.70 0.99 -23.39
CA ARG A 182 11.25 2.28 -23.94
C ARG A 182 12.40 3.29 -23.98
N ASN A 183 13.16 3.41 -22.89
CA ASN A 183 14.24 4.38 -22.77
C ASN A 183 15.37 4.09 -23.78
N VAL A 184 15.71 2.82 -23.99
CA VAL A 184 16.65 2.39 -25.04
C VAL A 184 16.13 2.80 -26.42
N GLY A 185 14.85 2.55 -26.72
CA GLY A 185 14.25 2.95 -27.99
C GLY A 185 14.22 4.47 -28.22
N VAL A 186 14.02 5.26 -27.17
CA VAL A 186 14.09 6.73 -27.23
C VAL A 186 15.53 7.19 -27.50
N ALA A 187 16.51 6.63 -26.78
CA ALA A 187 17.93 6.97 -26.96
C ALA A 187 18.43 6.63 -28.38
N GLN A 188 18.00 5.50 -28.94
CA GLN A 188 18.34 5.11 -30.31
C GLN A 188 17.78 6.08 -31.35
N ARG A 189 16.55 6.58 -31.17
CA ARG A 189 15.96 7.60 -32.07
C ARG A 189 16.70 8.93 -31.99
N LEU A 190 16.98 9.40 -30.78
CA LEU A 190 17.73 10.64 -30.56
C LEU A 190 19.16 10.56 -31.10
N GLY A 191 19.82 9.40 -30.99
CA GLY A 191 21.14 9.16 -31.58
C GLY A 191 21.12 9.09 -33.11
N ALA A 192 20.09 8.45 -33.70
CA ALA A 192 19.92 8.40 -35.15
C ALA A 192 19.64 9.78 -35.76
N ASP A 193 18.89 10.65 -35.06
CA ASP A 193 18.67 12.04 -35.49
C ASP A 193 19.96 12.88 -35.41
N GLN A 194 20.88 12.56 -34.48
CA GLN A 194 22.21 13.20 -34.40
C GLN A 194 23.17 12.72 -35.50
N ASP A 195 23.13 11.44 -35.87
CA ASP A 195 23.97 10.88 -36.95
C ASP A 195 23.50 11.30 -38.36
N LEU A 196 22.21 11.64 -38.52
CA LEU A 196 21.65 12.19 -39.76
C LEU A 196 21.86 13.71 -39.91
N ALA A 197 22.29 14.41 -38.85
CA ALA A 197 22.72 15.79 -38.92
C ALA A 197 24.09 15.87 -39.63
N VAL A 198 24.06 15.82 -40.96
CA VAL A 198 25.22 16.10 -41.81
C VAL A 198 25.78 17.47 -41.41
N PRO A 199 27.08 17.61 -41.09
CA PRO A 199 27.62 18.92 -40.76
C PRO A 199 27.47 19.83 -41.97
N ASP A 200 26.72 20.91 -41.77
CA ASP A 200 26.42 21.89 -42.80
C ASP A 200 27.74 22.48 -43.32
N ARG A 201 28.12 22.12 -44.55
CA ARG A 201 29.39 22.53 -45.18
C ARG A 201 29.44 24.02 -45.46
N GLU A 202 28.33 24.76 -45.30
CA GLU A 202 28.27 26.19 -45.54
C GLU A 202 28.69 27.06 -44.35
N ALA A 203 28.74 26.53 -43.12
CA ALA A 203 29.16 27.30 -41.94
C ALA A 203 30.67 27.65 -41.90
N ALA A 204 31.49 27.10 -42.81
CA ALA A 204 32.92 27.40 -42.90
C ALA A 204 33.26 28.59 -43.82
N SER A 205 32.27 29.19 -44.50
CA SER A 205 32.52 30.26 -45.48
C SER A 205 31.44 31.33 -45.51
N SER A 206 31.26 32.10 -44.44
CA SER A 206 30.80 33.48 -44.58
C SER A 206 31.14 34.29 -43.34
N GLY A 207 32.28 34.97 -43.41
CA GLY A 207 32.55 36.10 -42.55
C GLY A 207 31.70 37.31 -42.94
N ALA A 208 31.33 38.07 -41.91
CA ALA A 208 30.92 39.47 -41.91
C ALA A 208 29.58 39.83 -42.59
N GLY A 209 28.62 40.25 -41.77
CA GLY A 209 27.43 40.98 -42.19
C GLY A 209 26.57 41.42 -41.01
N THR A 210 26.76 42.65 -40.58
CA THR A 210 26.00 43.37 -39.54
C THR A 210 24.55 43.65 -39.95
N GLY A 211 23.61 43.59 -39.00
CA GLY A 211 22.42 44.45 -39.03
C GLY A 211 21.06 43.80 -38.75
N GLU A 212 20.54 44.15 -37.57
CA GLU A 212 19.12 44.36 -37.23
C GLU A 212 18.14 43.18 -37.06
N SER A 213 17.20 43.46 -36.15
CA SER A 213 16.22 42.60 -35.49
C SER A 213 14.89 42.68 -36.22
N GLU A 214 14.20 41.55 -36.41
CA GLU A 214 12.74 41.51 -36.55
C GLU A 214 12.13 40.31 -35.82
N ALA A 215 10.88 40.52 -35.39
CA ALA A 215 10.23 39.90 -34.25
C ALA A 215 9.30 38.71 -34.59
N LEU A 216 9.03 37.91 -33.54
CA LEU A 216 7.79 37.20 -33.17
C LEU A 216 7.04 36.34 -34.21
N ALA A 217 6.91 35.04 -33.90
CA ALA A 217 5.66 34.29 -34.09
C ALA A 217 5.55 33.13 -33.08
N GLU A 218 4.46 33.11 -32.32
CA GLU A 218 3.97 31.99 -31.51
C GLU A 218 3.51 30.81 -32.39
N ALA A 219 3.71 29.58 -31.90
CA ALA A 219 2.95 28.36 -32.22
C ALA A 219 3.48 27.26 -31.28
N ASP A 220 2.72 26.32 -30.73
CA ASP A 220 1.30 26.08 -30.49
C ASP A 220 1.30 24.96 -29.43
N ALA A 221 0.22 24.81 -28.68
CA ALA A 221 0.12 23.96 -27.49
C ALA A 221 0.47 22.49 -27.77
N ALA A 222 1.37 21.93 -26.97
CA ALA A 222 1.67 20.50 -26.95
C ALA A 222 0.45 19.72 -26.42
N ALA A 223 -0.05 18.79 -27.23
CA ALA A 223 -1.09 17.85 -26.84
C ALA A 223 -0.53 16.82 -25.84
N ASP A 224 -1.26 16.62 -24.75
CA ASP A 224 -1.01 15.63 -23.69
C ASP A 224 -1.23 14.19 -24.23
N PRO A 225 -0.22 13.30 -24.18
CA PRO A 225 -0.33 11.94 -24.68
C PRO A 225 -1.11 10.96 -23.78
N ASP A 226 -1.57 11.36 -22.59
CA ASP A 226 -2.20 10.45 -21.61
C ASP A 226 -3.75 10.48 -21.57
N ALA A 227 -4.42 10.94 -22.63
CA ALA A 227 -5.88 10.87 -22.71
C ALA A 227 -6.40 9.43 -22.87
N VAL A 228 -6.78 8.80 -21.75
CA VAL A 228 -7.42 7.48 -21.69
C VAL A 228 -8.87 7.56 -22.21
N GLY A 229 -9.14 6.92 -23.35
CA GLY A 229 -10.47 6.86 -23.94
C GLY A 229 -11.42 5.96 -23.16
N VAL A 230 -12.56 6.51 -22.71
CA VAL A 230 -13.69 5.74 -22.19
C VAL A 230 -14.72 5.56 -23.31
N PRO A 231 -15.15 4.34 -23.66
CA PRO A 231 -16.19 4.15 -24.66
C PRO A 231 -17.59 4.09 -24.01
N GLY A 232 -18.51 4.87 -24.57
CA GLY A 232 -19.93 4.54 -24.64
C GLY A 232 -20.88 5.33 -23.72
N ALA A 233 -21.63 6.28 -24.31
CA ALA A 233 -23.03 6.49 -23.94
C ALA A 233 -23.77 7.14 -25.13
N GLU A 234 -24.93 6.58 -25.41
CA GLU A 234 -25.80 6.79 -26.55
C GLU A 234 -26.35 8.21 -26.72
N THR A 235 -26.59 8.55 -27.98
CA THR A 235 -27.43 9.67 -28.43
C THR A 235 -28.89 9.48 -28.02
N ALA A 236 -29.49 10.49 -27.37
CA ALA A 236 -30.94 10.62 -27.30
C ALA A 236 -31.38 12.06 -27.61
N GLU A 237 -32.33 12.13 -28.53
CA GLU A 237 -32.84 13.30 -29.24
C GLU A 237 -33.60 14.32 -28.37
N THR A 238 -33.56 15.55 -28.87
CA THR A 238 -34.41 16.70 -28.56
C THR A 238 -35.92 16.46 -28.64
N LYS A 239 -36.67 17.06 -27.70
CA LYS A 239 -37.92 17.79 -28.00
C LYS A 239 -38.27 18.77 -26.88
N GLY A 240 -38.51 20.03 -27.23
CA GLY A 240 -39.05 21.06 -26.34
C GLY A 240 -40.57 20.96 -26.19
N THR A 241 -41.13 21.68 -25.21
CA THR A 241 -42.21 22.70 -25.37
C THR A 241 -42.81 23.11 -24.01
N SER A 242 -42.84 24.44 -23.82
CA SER A 242 -43.80 25.30 -23.11
C SER A 242 -44.15 25.13 -21.62
N ALA A 243 -44.05 26.28 -20.96
CA ALA A 243 -44.58 26.63 -19.65
C ALA A 243 -46.12 26.65 -19.58
N ALA A 244 -46.62 26.46 -18.35
CA ALA A 244 -47.78 27.16 -17.81
C ALA A 244 -47.68 27.19 -16.26
N HIS A 245 -47.33 28.37 -15.72
CA HIS A 245 -47.98 28.97 -14.56
C HIS A 245 -47.75 30.48 -14.58
#